data_AF-A0A352JWS9-F1
#
_entry.id   AF-A0A352JWS9-F1
#
_cell.length_a   1.000
_cell.length_b   1.000
_cell.length_c   1.000
_cell.angle_alpha   90.00
_cell.angle_beta   90.00
_cell.angle_gamma   90.00
#
_symmetry.space_group_name_H-M   'P 1'
#
loop_
_entity.id
_entity.type
_entity.pdbx_description
1 polymer ?
#
loop_
_entity_poly.entity_id
_entity_poly.type
_entity_poly.pdbx_seq_one_letter_code
_entity_poly.pdbx_strand_id
1 'polypeptide(L)'
;MMSIRSLYGLGCFFASLAFVTSVSAAEPTKIGFVYVGPVADAGWTYEHDRGRLAVEKEHGDKVETVFVESVSEGPDAERVISQMAADGANMIFTTSFGYMNPTIKVAKQFPNVKFEHATGYKRADNVATYSSRFYEGRHVLGLIAGKMTKSNTIG
;
A
#
# COMPACT_ATOMS: atom_id res chain seq x y z
N MET A 1 -76.69 -31.34 -20.49
CA MET A 1 -77.69 -30.24 -20.47
C MET A 1 -77.66 -29.63 -19.07
N MET A 2 -77.65 -28.30 -18.96
CA MET A 2 -77.74 -27.46 -17.73
C MET A 2 -76.44 -27.10 -16.95
N SER A 3 -75.63 -26.21 -17.54
CA SER A 3 -75.46 -24.77 -17.19
C SER A 3 -75.57 -24.25 -15.74
N ILE A 4 -74.69 -23.25 -15.44
CA ILE A 4 -74.84 -22.08 -14.51
C ILE A 4 -74.55 -22.36 -13.02
N ARG A 5 -73.77 -21.60 -12.21
CA ARG A 5 -73.17 -20.24 -12.27
C ARG A 5 -72.10 -20.10 -11.16
N SER A 6 -71.04 -19.34 -11.44
CA SER A 6 -70.35 -18.31 -10.61
C SER A 6 -70.32 -18.43 -9.08
N LEU A 7 -69.14 -18.28 -8.44
CA LEU A 7 -68.83 -17.23 -7.44
C LEU A 7 -67.41 -17.33 -6.82
N TYR A 8 -66.65 -16.23 -6.99
CA TYR A 8 -65.59 -15.60 -6.16
C TYR A 8 -64.49 -16.41 -5.44
N GLY A 9 -63.24 -16.02 -5.71
CA GLY A 9 -62.11 -16.27 -4.80
C GLY A 9 -60.72 -16.06 -5.38
N LEU A 10 -60.51 -15.11 -6.31
CA LEU A 10 -59.16 -14.78 -6.80
C LEU A 10 -58.45 -13.89 -5.76
N GLY A 11 -57.87 -14.51 -4.73
CA GLY A 11 -56.93 -13.84 -3.84
C GLY A 11 -55.64 -13.58 -4.58
N CYS A 12 -55.44 -12.35 -5.09
CA CYS A 12 -54.17 -11.90 -5.62
C CYS A 12 -53.11 -11.90 -4.51
N PHE A 13 -52.29 -12.95 -4.47
CA PHE A 13 -51.07 -13.01 -3.68
C PHE A 13 -50.04 -12.09 -4.35
N PHE A 14 -50.05 -10.79 -4.00
CA PHE A 14 -49.00 -9.86 -4.38
C PHE A 14 -47.73 -10.22 -3.60
N ALA A 15 -46.91 -11.11 -4.18
CA ALA A 15 -45.54 -11.33 -3.73
C ALA A 15 -44.71 -10.09 -4.08
N SER A 16 -44.58 -9.17 -3.13
CA SER A 16 -43.63 -8.07 -3.21
C SER A 16 -42.21 -8.65 -3.18
N LEU A 17 -41.61 -8.81 -4.36
CA LEU A 17 -40.18 -9.06 -4.51
C LEU A 17 -39.42 -7.83 -4.01
N ALA A 18 -39.01 -7.86 -2.74
CA ALA A 18 -38.03 -6.91 -2.24
C ALA A 18 -36.69 -7.25 -2.91
N PHE A 19 -36.31 -6.47 -3.92
CA PHE A 19 -34.95 -6.45 -4.44
C PHE A 19 -34.05 -5.93 -3.32
N VAL A 20 -33.48 -6.85 -2.54
CA VAL A 20 -32.35 -6.53 -1.66
C VAL A 20 -31.17 -6.33 -2.58
N THR A 21 -30.92 -5.08 -2.98
CA THR A 21 -29.64 -4.70 -3.55
C THR A 21 -28.61 -4.85 -2.44
N SER A 22 -27.90 -5.97 -2.43
CA SER A 22 -26.67 -6.12 -1.67
C SER A 22 -25.72 -5.02 -2.13
N VAL A 23 -25.63 -3.96 -1.33
CA VAL A 23 -24.52 -3.02 -1.40
C VAL A 23 -23.30 -3.84 -1.00
N SER A 24 -22.60 -4.41 -1.98
CA SER A 24 -21.28 -4.98 -1.75
C SER A 24 -20.38 -3.81 -1.39
N ALA A 25 -20.08 -3.65 -0.10
CA ALA A 25 -18.95 -2.83 0.30
C ALA A 25 -17.72 -3.38 -0.44
N ALA A 26 -17.00 -2.53 -1.16
CA ALA A 26 -15.75 -2.94 -1.79
C ALA A 26 -14.77 -3.31 -0.67
N GLU A 27 -14.12 -4.47 -0.80
CA GLU A 27 -13.08 -4.90 0.14
C GLU A 27 -11.99 -3.81 0.26
N PRO A 28 -11.49 -3.50 1.47
CA PRO A 28 -10.43 -2.53 1.67
C PRO A 28 -9.21 -2.85 0.82
N THR A 29 -8.54 -1.82 0.28
CA THR A 29 -7.27 -2.02 -0.41
C THR A 29 -6.19 -2.33 0.64
N LYS A 30 -5.63 -3.54 0.59
CA LYS A 30 -4.57 -3.97 1.49
C LYS A 30 -3.20 -3.49 1.00
N ILE A 31 -2.50 -2.71 1.82
CA ILE A 31 -1.24 -2.05 1.47
C ILE A 31 -0.13 -2.49 2.43
N GLY A 32 0.89 -3.15 1.89
CA GLY A 32 2.08 -3.58 2.63
C GLY A 32 3.20 -2.53 2.62
N PHE A 33 3.91 -2.39 3.74
CA PHE A 33 5.09 -1.54 3.86
C PHE A 33 6.27 -2.35 4.42
N VAL A 34 7.38 -2.40 3.68
CA VAL A 34 8.60 -3.11 4.10
C VAL A 34 9.65 -2.09 4.51
N TYR A 35 10.07 -2.13 5.77
CA TYR A 35 11.05 -1.20 6.35
C TYR A 35 12.38 -1.87 6.65
N VAL A 36 13.48 -1.13 6.41
CA VAL A 36 14.85 -1.60 6.67
C VAL A 36 15.29 -1.42 8.11
N GLY A 37 14.72 -0.44 8.81
CA GLY A 37 14.96 -0.19 10.23
C GLY A 37 13.70 -0.38 11.06
N PRO A 38 13.79 -0.16 12.39
CA PRO A 38 12.64 -0.10 13.26
C PRO A 38 11.91 1.24 13.14
N VAL A 39 10.61 1.28 13.40
CA VAL A 39 9.81 2.53 13.45
C VAL A 39 10.37 3.52 14.49
N ALA A 40 11.06 3.01 15.51
CA ALA A 40 11.67 3.81 16.57
C ALA A 40 12.99 4.54 16.16
N ASP A 41 13.42 4.48 14.89
CA ASP A 41 14.69 5.09 14.43
C ASP A 41 14.70 6.64 14.44
N ALA A 42 13.54 7.27 14.72
CA ALA A 42 13.35 8.72 14.76
C ALA A 42 13.84 9.47 13.50
N GLY A 43 13.88 8.77 12.35
CA GLY A 43 14.39 9.29 11.10
C GLY A 43 13.72 8.63 9.91
N TRP A 44 14.47 7.79 9.18
CA TRP A 44 14.04 7.27 7.88
C TRP A 44 12.78 6.41 7.97
N THR A 45 12.81 5.38 8.81
CA THR A 45 11.69 4.45 8.96
C THR A 45 10.53 5.12 9.66
N TYR A 46 10.81 5.92 10.68
CA TYR A 46 9.81 6.73 11.36
C TYR A 46 9.01 7.57 10.37
N GLU A 47 9.67 8.33 9.48
CA GLU A 47 8.98 9.18 8.51
C GLU A 47 8.20 8.38 7.45
N HIS A 48 8.69 7.21 7.04
CA HIS A 48 7.91 6.31 6.21
C HIS A 48 6.64 5.81 6.91
N ASP A 49 6.74 5.48 8.20
CA ASP A 49 5.59 5.04 9.00
C ASP A 49 4.59 6.19 9.24
N ARG A 50 5.09 7.41 9.44
CA ARG A 50 4.25 8.62 9.43
C ARG A 50 3.48 8.78 8.13
N GLY A 51 4.11 8.46 7.00
CA GLY A 51 3.45 8.38 5.69
C GLY A 51 2.34 7.33 5.65
N ARG A 52 2.61 6.11 6.13
CA ARG A 52 1.60 5.04 6.24
C ARG A 52 0.41 5.46 7.10
N LEU A 53 0.66 6.03 8.27
CA LEU A 53 -0.39 6.55 9.16
C LEU A 53 -1.21 7.69 8.51
N ALA A 54 -0.58 8.51 7.67
CA ALA A 54 -1.29 9.54 6.91
C ALA A 54 -2.23 8.93 5.85
N VAL A 55 -1.83 7.83 5.20
CA VAL A 55 -2.68 7.06 4.28
C VAL A 55 -3.89 6.50 5.02
N GLU A 56 -3.70 5.88 6.18
CA GLU A 56 -4.81 5.37 7.02
C GLU A 56 -5.75 6.50 7.43
N LYS A 57 -5.21 7.64 7.86
CA LYS A 57 -6.01 8.80 8.27
C LYS A 57 -6.85 9.37 7.13
N GLU A 58 -6.30 9.44 5.92
CA GLU A 58 -6.99 10.05 4.77
C GLU A 58 -8.05 9.12 4.17
N HIS A 59 -7.77 7.81 4.11
CA HIS A 59 -8.63 6.87 3.41
C HIS A 59 -9.53 6.03 4.32
N GLY A 60 -9.25 6.00 5.63
CA GLY A 60 -10.04 5.28 6.64
C GLY A 60 -10.27 3.82 6.23
N ASP A 61 -11.51 3.36 6.37
CA ASP A 61 -11.91 1.96 6.13
C ASP A 61 -11.76 1.48 4.68
N LYS A 62 -11.36 2.37 3.75
CA LYS A 62 -11.07 1.99 2.36
C LYS A 62 -9.70 1.33 2.21
N VAL A 63 -8.84 1.43 3.22
CA VAL A 63 -7.49 0.84 3.21
C VAL A 63 -7.25 0.03 4.47
N GLU A 64 -6.49 -1.04 4.33
CA GLU A 64 -5.88 -1.78 5.43
C GLU A 64 -4.37 -1.73 5.24
N THR A 65 -3.61 -1.19 6.19
CA THR A 65 -2.15 -1.18 6.08
C THR A 65 -1.52 -2.22 6.98
N VAL A 66 -0.48 -2.88 6.47
CA VAL A 66 0.37 -3.81 7.22
C VAL A 66 1.83 -3.44 6.99
N PHE A 67 2.68 -3.67 7.98
CA PHE A 67 4.11 -3.42 7.82
C PHE A 67 4.96 -4.49 8.49
N VAL A 68 6.20 -4.63 8.01
CA VAL A 68 7.25 -5.42 8.68
C VAL A 68 8.49 -4.55 8.74
N GLU A 69 9.07 -4.45 9.94
CA GLU A 69 10.24 -3.63 10.20
C GLU A 69 11.53 -4.44 10.31
N SER A 70 12.67 -3.74 10.28
CA SER A 70 14.01 -4.33 10.42
C SER A 70 14.31 -5.46 9.41
N VAL A 71 13.79 -5.34 8.19
CA VAL A 71 13.96 -6.35 7.13
C VAL A 71 15.31 -6.16 6.46
N SER A 72 16.14 -7.19 6.48
CA SER A 72 17.47 -7.11 5.87
C SER A 72 17.38 -7.13 4.34
N GLU A 73 18.32 -6.44 3.68
CA GLU A 73 18.39 -6.44 2.22
C GLU A 73 18.75 -7.84 1.66
N GLY A 74 18.47 -8.06 0.37
CA GLY A 74 18.76 -9.33 -0.30
C GLY A 74 17.68 -10.40 -0.05
N PRO A 75 18.06 -11.64 0.34
CA PRO A 75 17.12 -12.76 0.42
C PRO A 75 15.96 -12.56 1.41
N ASP A 76 16.22 -11.86 2.52
CA ASP A 76 15.20 -11.64 3.55
C ASP A 76 14.11 -10.69 3.05
N ALA A 77 14.50 -9.57 2.42
CA ALA A 77 13.58 -8.68 1.72
C ALA A 77 12.75 -9.43 0.67
N GLU A 78 13.36 -10.29 -0.16
CA GLU A 78 12.61 -11.07 -1.18
C GLU A 78 11.55 -11.95 -0.52
N ARG A 79 11.90 -12.64 0.57
CA ARG A 79 10.98 -13.49 1.33
C ARG A 79 9.82 -12.68 1.91
N VAL A 80 10.09 -11.56 2.57
CA VAL A 80 9.06 -10.71 3.20
C VAL A 80 8.14 -10.09 2.15
N ILE A 81 8.69 -9.53 1.07
CA ILE A 81 7.90 -8.93 -0.01
C ILE A 81 7.01 -9.99 -0.67
N SER A 82 7.53 -11.20 -0.92
CA SER A 82 6.75 -12.31 -1.48
C SER A 82 5.64 -12.76 -0.53
N GLN A 83 5.92 -12.82 0.77
CA GLN A 83 4.92 -13.21 1.77
C GLN A 83 3.77 -12.20 1.82
N MET A 84 4.06 -10.90 1.86
CA MET A 84 3.01 -9.86 1.82
C MET A 84 2.13 -9.96 0.56
N ALA A 85 2.75 -10.24 -0.60
CA ALA A 85 2.02 -10.42 -1.84
C ALA A 85 1.13 -11.68 -1.82
N ALA A 86 1.64 -12.79 -1.28
CA ALA A 86 0.88 -14.03 -1.09
C ALA A 86 -0.26 -13.87 -0.08
N ASP A 87 -0.09 -13.02 0.93
CA ASP A 87 -1.09 -12.69 1.96
C ASP A 87 -2.15 -11.69 1.47
N GLY A 88 -2.21 -11.43 0.16
CA GLY A 88 -3.27 -10.67 -0.49
C GLY A 88 -3.09 -9.16 -0.51
N ALA A 89 -1.88 -8.64 -0.27
CA ALA A 89 -1.63 -7.21 -0.47
C ALA A 89 -1.90 -6.81 -1.93
N ASN A 90 -2.71 -5.76 -2.14
CA ASN A 90 -2.95 -5.19 -3.47
C ASN A 90 -1.79 -4.28 -3.91
N MET A 91 -1.12 -3.65 -2.94
CA MET A 91 0.01 -2.76 -3.17
C MET A 91 1.09 -2.98 -2.10
N ILE A 92 2.37 -2.87 -2.47
CA ILE A 92 3.51 -3.00 -1.54
C ILE A 92 4.52 -1.88 -1.77
N PHE A 93 4.81 -1.12 -0.72
CA PHE A 93 5.89 -0.14 -0.65
C PHE A 93 7.16 -0.78 -0.09
N THR A 94 8.26 -0.70 -0.83
CA THR A 94 9.57 -1.19 -0.39
C THR A 94 10.52 -0.02 -0.16
N THR A 95 10.80 0.29 1.10
CA THR A 95 11.28 1.62 1.53
C THR A 95 12.80 1.73 1.70
N SER A 96 13.60 0.90 1.02
CA SER A 96 15.07 1.01 1.03
C SER A 96 15.65 0.77 -0.36
N PHE A 97 16.76 1.43 -0.66
CA PHE A 97 17.44 1.30 -1.95
C PHE A 97 17.77 -0.16 -2.29
N GLY A 98 18.31 -0.94 -1.34
CA GLY A 98 18.72 -2.32 -1.61
C GLY A 98 17.56 -3.31 -1.80
N TYR A 99 16.32 -2.87 -1.62
CA TYR A 99 15.15 -3.69 -1.99
C TYR A 99 14.85 -3.71 -3.50
N MET A 100 15.56 -2.92 -4.31
CA MET A 100 15.29 -2.79 -5.76
C MET A 100 15.24 -4.14 -6.50
N ASN A 101 16.26 -4.98 -6.31
CA ASN A 101 16.34 -6.27 -7.00
C ASN A 101 15.31 -7.27 -6.45
N PRO A 102 15.14 -7.43 -5.11
CA PRO A 102 14.04 -8.19 -4.53
C PRO A 102 12.67 -7.77 -5.09
N THR A 103 12.33 -6.47 -5.08
CA THR A 103 11.04 -5.96 -5.57
C THR A 103 10.80 -6.35 -7.02
N ILE A 104 11.78 -6.15 -7.92
CA ILE A 104 11.64 -6.53 -9.33
C ILE A 104 11.44 -8.04 -9.51
N LYS A 105 12.11 -8.85 -8.69
CA LYS A 105 11.99 -10.31 -8.77
C LYS A 105 10.62 -10.80 -8.30
N VAL A 106 10.10 -10.25 -7.20
CA VAL A 106 8.79 -10.60 -6.67
C VAL A 106 7.68 -10.07 -7.57
N ALA A 107 7.81 -8.85 -8.09
CA ALA A 107 6.79 -8.26 -8.95
C ALA A 107 6.48 -9.08 -10.21
N LYS A 108 7.47 -9.81 -10.75
CA LYS A 108 7.29 -10.76 -11.86
C LYS A 108 6.41 -11.96 -11.49
N GLN A 109 6.42 -12.37 -10.23
CA GLN A 109 5.64 -13.51 -9.72
C GLN A 109 4.19 -13.10 -9.39
N PHE A 110 3.99 -11.81 -9.07
CA PHE A 110 2.70 -11.27 -8.65
C PHE A 110 2.26 -10.11 -9.56
N PRO A 111 1.88 -10.37 -10.83
CA PRO A 111 1.58 -9.32 -11.81
C PRO A 111 0.37 -8.44 -11.44
N ASN A 112 -0.51 -8.94 -10.57
CA ASN A 112 -1.70 -8.22 -10.10
C ASN A 112 -1.41 -7.28 -8.92
N VAL A 113 -0.29 -7.46 -8.22
CA VAL A 113 0.12 -6.60 -7.11
C VAL A 113 0.90 -5.41 -7.64
N LYS A 114 0.62 -4.22 -7.12
CA LYS A 114 1.36 -2.99 -7.45
C LYS A 114 2.52 -2.80 -6.49
N PHE A 115 3.67 -2.41 -7.00
CA PHE A 115 4.88 -2.21 -6.20
C PHE A 115 5.40 -0.79 -6.39
N GLU A 116 5.81 -0.18 -5.28
CA GLU A 116 6.41 1.14 -5.23
C GLU A 116 7.76 1.03 -4.52
N HIS A 117 8.85 1.21 -5.28
CA HIS A 117 10.21 1.08 -4.73
C HIS A 117 10.85 2.45 -4.45
N ALA A 118 11.25 2.66 -3.20
CA ALA A 118 11.91 3.89 -2.79
C ALA A 118 13.34 3.98 -3.36
N THR A 119 13.66 5.12 -3.97
CA THR A 119 15.00 5.57 -4.41
C THR A 119 15.66 4.79 -5.55
N GLY A 120 15.12 3.63 -5.94
CA GLY A 120 15.64 2.87 -7.06
C GLY A 120 15.25 3.43 -8.42
N TYR A 121 15.72 2.73 -9.44
CA TYR A 121 15.58 3.13 -10.84
C TYR A 121 15.03 2.03 -11.75
N LYS A 122 14.90 0.79 -11.25
CA LYS A 122 14.31 -0.30 -12.03
C LYS A 122 12.78 -0.23 -11.96
N ARG A 123 12.13 -0.38 -13.11
CA ARG A 123 10.67 -0.35 -13.26
C ARG A 123 10.19 -1.58 -14.04
N ALA A 124 8.90 -1.84 -13.92
CA ALA A 124 8.15 -2.86 -14.67
C ALA A 124 6.69 -2.40 -14.76
N ASP A 125 5.83 -3.14 -15.48
CA ASP A 125 4.43 -2.77 -15.68
C ASP A 125 3.64 -2.60 -14.36
N ASN A 126 4.04 -3.33 -13.32
CA ASN A 126 3.49 -3.24 -11.96
C ASN A 126 4.49 -2.71 -10.93
N VAL A 127 5.60 -2.08 -11.36
CA VAL A 127 6.61 -1.50 -10.45
C VAL A 127 6.88 -0.05 -10.84
N ALA A 128 6.52 0.86 -9.95
CA ALA A 128 6.94 2.25 -9.99
C ALA A 128 8.05 2.53 -8.97
N THR A 129 8.71 3.67 -9.13
CA THR A 129 9.75 4.14 -8.23
C THR A 129 9.44 5.55 -7.78
N TYR A 130 9.79 5.85 -6.53
CA TYR A 130 9.60 7.18 -5.95
C TYR A 130 10.83 7.59 -5.14
N SER A 131 11.10 8.89 -5.07
CA SER A 131 12.22 9.43 -4.29
C SER A 131 11.96 10.90 -3.99
N SER A 132 12.67 11.43 -3.00
CA SER A 132 12.68 12.87 -2.71
C SER A 132 13.99 13.49 -3.21
N ARG A 133 13.98 14.80 -3.46
CA ARG A 133 15.18 15.56 -3.85
C ARG A 133 16.05 15.87 -2.64
N PHE A 134 16.50 14.84 -1.93
CA PHE A 134 17.22 14.98 -0.64
C PHE A 134 18.43 15.93 -0.73
N TYR A 135 19.09 15.95 -1.88
CA TYR A 135 20.25 16.79 -2.14
C TYR A 135 19.96 18.30 -2.03
N GLU A 136 18.72 18.74 -2.23
CA GLU A 136 18.32 20.15 -2.05
C GLU A 136 18.39 20.55 -0.57
N GLY A 137 17.90 19.69 0.33
CA GLY A 137 18.07 19.87 1.77
C GLY A 137 19.54 19.80 2.18
N ARG A 138 20.32 18.87 1.61
CA ARG A 138 21.77 18.77 1.87
C ARG A 138 22.53 20.03 1.42
N HIS A 139 22.11 20.68 0.33
CA HIS A 139 22.71 21.93 -0.11
C HIS A 139 22.55 23.05 0.94
N VAL A 140 21.33 23.22 1.47
CA VAL A 140 21.06 24.18 2.55
C VAL A 140 21.86 23.86 3.81
N LEU A 141 21.94 22.57 4.19
CA LEU A 141 22.78 22.13 5.31
C LEU A 141 24.26 22.47 5.09
N GLY A 142 24.77 22.32 3.88
CA GLY A 142 26.15 22.70 3.52
C GLY A 142 26.41 24.20 3.67
N LEU A 143 25.47 25.06 3.26
CA LEU A 143 25.58 26.51 3.45
C LEU A 143 25.63 26.90 4.94
N ILE A 144 24.81 26.26 5.76
CA ILE A 144 24.80 26.46 7.21
C ILE A 144 26.13 25.99 7.80
N ALA A 145 26.55 24.76 7.49
CA ALA A 145 27.80 24.18 8.01
C ALA A 145 29.02 25.04 7.63
N GLY A 146 29.08 25.54 6.39
CA GLY A 146 30.12 26.44 5.92
C GLY A 146 30.18 27.78 6.67
N LYS A 147 29.04 28.30 7.13
CA LYS A 147 29.00 29.52 7.96
C LYS A 147 29.36 29.27 9.43
N MET A 148 29.11 28.05 9.92
CA MET A 148 29.30 27.69 11.33
C MET A 148 30.69 27.15 11.63
N THR A 149 31.38 26.59 10.63
CA THR A 149 32.70 25.95 10.82
C THR A 149 33.77 26.98 11.18
N LYS A 150 34.67 26.58 12.08
CA LYS A 150 35.89 27.33 12.44
C LYS A 150 37.14 26.75 11.77
N SER A 151 37.10 25.47 11.39
CA SER A 151 38.23 24.73 10.83
C SER A 151 38.22 24.68 9.30
N ASN A 152 37.10 25.06 8.68
CA ASN A 152 36.85 24.93 7.24
C ASN A 152 36.87 23.48 6.71
N THR A 153 36.65 22.50 7.60
CA THR A 153 36.46 21.07 7.28
C THR A 153 35.13 20.61 7.86
N ILE A 154 34.35 19.84 7.07
CA ILE A 154 33.04 19.28 7.45
C ILE A 154 33.02 17.77 7.14
N GLY A 155 32.27 16.99 7.93
CA GLY A 155 32.14 15.53 7.82
C GLY A 155 30.87 15.02 8.48
#